data_AF-A0A6G1SKW3-F1
#
_entry.id   AF-A0A6G1SKW3-F1
#
_cell.length_a   1.000
_cell.length_b   1.000
_cell.length_c   1.000
_cell.angle_alpha   90.00
_cell.angle_beta   90.00
_cell.angle_gamma   90.00
#
_symmetry.space_group_name_H-M   'P 1'
#
loop_
_entity.id
_entity.type
_entity.pdbx_description
1 polymer ?
#
loop_
_entity_poly.entity_id
_entity_poly.type
_entity_poly.pdbx_seq_one_letter_code
_entity_poly.pdbx_strand_id
1 'polypeptide(L)'
;MSQDRKGKDFFNQQMEEAPPGNSRKKRTKQTIKDNNDSPWDGASLLKKYSLSFVLTLLWRAWNNNLKLNDLNRPPSDDESRLLGDKLERNYYLSVEASEGGGSVEEKDRSEDDNAGDVGPSSPGETQRPGPRSTSLVRALFRTFGTELVLANLFNTLTRNILMPLQTISLGWLLEDIRKYSNFKTINEPVLFMRNLTSELNQTNLSLLYDAATATATTNNNNENATTNTSTLELQDELYQLHKQILVDAAIIIVTTCLSSCLLHPFFFQTYHIGMRCRIAVCHLIYKKALRLSQHALNETTAGQMTNLLSNDVNRFDLVTQTVPFLVDGPICVLLVSWIMSSYYLGPYATSTGLMVVLVFMLTQGSIGKLFARFRSRASRRTDERVQLTSEIMESIKVIKMYAW
;
A
#
# COMPACT_ATOMS: atom_id res chain seq x y z
N MET A 1 -9.27 -57.85 6.59
CA MET A 1 -8.68 -58.00 7.94
C MET A 1 -7.21 -58.47 7.94
N SER A 2 -6.45 -58.28 6.85
CA SER A 2 -5.03 -58.70 6.71
C SER A 2 -4.08 -57.56 6.28
N GLN A 3 -4.60 -56.40 5.88
CA GLN A 3 -3.78 -55.23 5.53
C GLN A 3 -3.49 -54.27 6.70
N ASP A 4 -4.19 -54.43 7.84
CA ASP A 4 -4.06 -53.53 9.01
C ASP A 4 -2.94 -53.94 9.98
N ARG A 5 -2.27 -55.08 9.74
CA ARG A 5 -1.11 -55.52 10.54
C ARG A 5 0.23 -54.97 10.02
N LYS A 6 0.39 -54.81 8.70
CA LYS A 6 1.65 -54.34 8.10
C LYS A 6 1.97 -52.87 8.37
N GLY A 7 0.96 -52.04 8.69
CA GLY A 7 1.16 -50.64 9.06
C GLY A 7 1.65 -50.44 10.51
N LYS A 8 1.30 -51.35 11.42
CA LYS A 8 1.72 -51.29 12.83
C LYS A 8 3.16 -51.76 13.04
N ASP A 9 3.61 -52.75 12.27
CA ASP A 9 4.96 -53.28 12.39
C ASP A 9 6.02 -52.28 11.88
N PHE A 10 5.68 -51.45 10.87
CA PHE A 10 6.57 -50.39 10.36
C PHE A 10 6.75 -49.23 11.34
N PHE A 11 5.73 -48.96 12.19
CA PHE A 11 5.78 -47.90 13.19
C PHE A 11 6.57 -48.31 14.43
N ASN A 12 6.53 -49.60 14.80
CA ASN A 12 7.34 -50.14 15.90
C ASN A 12 8.82 -50.28 15.53
N GLN A 13 9.13 -50.56 14.25
CA GLN A 13 10.51 -50.73 13.80
C GLN A 13 11.32 -49.42 13.75
N GLN A 14 10.67 -48.25 13.72
CA GLN A 14 11.35 -46.95 13.81
C GLN A 14 11.59 -46.46 15.25
N MET A 15 11.00 -47.09 16.26
CA MET A 15 11.21 -46.71 17.67
C MET A 15 12.33 -47.49 18.38
N GLU A 16 12.91 -48.52 17.75
CA GLU A 16 13.81 -49.46 18.42
C GLU A 16 15.31 -49.25 18.12
N GLU A 17 15.68 -48.22 17.33
CA GLU A 17 17.08 -47.86 17.04
C GLU A 17 17.59 -46.64 17.81
N ALA A 18 17.36 -46.59 19.14
CA ALA A 18 18.06 -45.65 20.02
C ALA A 18 19.09 -46.40 20.88
N PRO A 19 20.40 -46.08 20.81
CA PRO A 19 21.41 -46.81 21.58
C PRO A 19 21.31 -46.48 23.08
N PRO A 20 21.55 -47.46 23.99
CA PRO A 20 21.47 -47.22 25.42
C PRO A 20 22.79 -46.61 25.90
N GLY A 21 22.79 -45.30 26.20
CA GLY A 21 23.98 -44.54 26.57
C GLY A 21 23.74 -43.64 27.77
N ASN A 22 23.99 -44.21 28.95
CA ASN A 22 23.88 -43.62 30.27
C ASN A 22 24.73 -42.32 30.41
N SER A 23 24.09 -41.16 30.63
CA SER A 23 24.73 -40.08 31.39
C SER A 23 23.70 -39.13 31.98
N ARG A 24 23.47 -39.33 33.29
CA ARG A 24 22.94 -38.34 34.23
C ARG A 24 23.59 -36.97 33.98
N LYS A 25 22.92 -36.08 33.25
CA LYS A 25 23.17 -34.64 33.32
C LYS A 25 21.87 -33.95 33.71
N LYS A 26 21.89 -33.48 34.96
CA LYS A 26 21.03 -32.47 35.59
C LYS A 26 19.78 -32.14 34.76
N ARG A 27 18.66 -32.79 35.09
CA ARG A 27 17.31 -32.22 34.95
C ARG A 27 17.21 -30.99 35.85
N THR A 28 17.95 -29.93 35.51
CA THR A 28 17.49 -28.59 35.83
C THR A 28 16.19 -28.45 35.07
N LYS A 29 15.10 -28.10 35.75
CA LYS A 29 13.82 -27.74 35.14
C LYS A 29 14.07 -26.58 34.17
N GLN A 30 14.50 -26.91 32.96
CA GLN A 30 14.48 -26.00 31.84
C GLN A 30 13.05 -26.05 31.35
N THR A 31 12.21 -25.25 32.02
CA THR A 31 11.00 -24.73 31.42
C THR A 31 11.38 -24.32 30.00
N ILE A 32 10.86 -25.07 29.04
CA ILE A 32 10.84 -24.68 27.63
C ILE A 32 10.34 -23.24 27.66
N LYS A 33 11.17 -22.30 27.21
CA LYS A 33 10.83 -20.89 27.18
C LYS A 33 9.83 -20.72 26.04
N ASP A 34 8.56 -20.98 26.32
CA ASP A 34 7.42 -20.93 25.40
C ASP A 34 7.02 -19.49 24.99
N ASN A 35 7.88 -18.49 25.20
CA ASN A 35 7.63 -17.10 24.81
C ASN A 35 8.48 -16.73 23.60
N ASN A 36 8.05 -17.13 22.41
CA ASN A 36 8.38 -16.40 21.18
C ASN A 36 7.25 -15.38 20.92
N ASP A 37 7.06 -14.50 21.90
CA ASP A 37 6.06 -13.43 21.84
C ASP A 37 6.39 -12.49 20.67
N SER A 38 5.35 -11.83 20.15
CA SER A 38 5.54 -10.92 19.03
C SER A 38 6.49 -9.79 19.42
N PRO A 39 7.61 -9.58 18.68
CA PRO A 39 8.47 -8.42 18.90
C PRO A 39 7.75 -7.10 18.61
N TRP A 40 6.58 -7.14 17.97
CA TRP A 40 5.72 -5.99 17.73
C TRP A 40 5.20 -5.35 19.03
N ASP A 41 4.78 -6.18 19.99
CA ASP A 41 4.07 -5.68 21.19
C ASP A 41 5.02 -4.91 22.12
N GLY A 42 6.31 -5.28 22.14
CA GLY A 42 7.36 -4.59 22.92
C GLY A 42 8.23 -3.60 22.14
N ALA A 43 7.97 -3.38 20.84
CA ALA A 43 8.82 -2.52 20.01
C ALA A 43 8.54 -1.02 20.22
N SER A 44 9.60 -0.20 20.19
CA SER A 44 9.48 1.25 20.07
C SER A 44 8.91 1.66 18.71
N LEU A 45 8.34 2.86 18.60
CA LEU A 45 7.74 3.36 17.34
C LEU A 45 8.72 3.30 16.15
N LEU A 46 10.00 3.60 16.37
CA LEU A 46 11.03 3.51 15.34
C LEU A 46 11.29 2.07 14.89
N LYS A 47 11.26 1.10 15.81
CA LYS A 47 11.41 -0.33 15.48
C LYS A 47 10.18 -0.88 14.76
N LYS A 48 8.98 -0.40 15.11
CA LYS A 48 7.73 -0.72 14.39
C LYS A 48 7.78 -0.17 12.96
N TYR A 49 8.18 1.10 12.81
CA TYR A 49 8.30 1.76 11.51
C TYR A 49 9.33 1.08 10.60
N SER A 50 10.54 0.83 11.11
CA SER A 50 11.62 0.21 10.33
C SER A 50 11.47 -1.30 10.14
N LEU A 51 10.52 -1.93 10.83
CA LEU A 51 10.34 -3.38 10.87
C LEU A 51 11.65 -4.13 11.18
N SER A 52 12.52 -3.55 12.01
CA SER A 52 13.90 -4.02 12.19
C SER A 52 13.99 -5.48 12.67
N PHE A 53 12.98 -5.95 13.41
CA PHE A 53 12.89 -7.33 13.90
C PHE A 53 12.70 -8.35 12.76
N VAL A 54 12.11 -7.94 11.62
CA VAL A 54 11.99 -8.80 10.43
C VAL A 54 13.36 -9.11 9.85
N LEU A 55 14.31 -8.17 9.93
CA LEU A 55 15.67 -8.37 9.44
C LEU A 55 16.39 -9.50 10.19
N THR A 56 16.15 -9.62 11.50
CA THR A 56 16.69 -10.72 12.31
C THR A 56 16.11 -12.07 11.88
N LEU A 57 14.80 -12.12 11.59
CA LEU A 57 14.16 -13.32 11.06
C LEU A 57 14.68 -13.67 9.67
N LEU A 58 14.86 -12.67 8.80
CA LEU A 58 15.36 -12.84 7.44
C LEU A 58 16.80 -13.33 7.42
N TRP A 59 17.66 -12.81 8.31
CA TRP A 59 19.02 -13.29 8.46
C TRP A 59 19.07 -14.76 8.94
N ARG A 60 18.17 -15.14 9.86
CA ARG A 60 18.03 -16.54 10.30
C ARG A 60 17.53 -17.43 9.17
N ALA A 61 16.58 -16.95 8.36
CA ALA A 61 16.05 -17.63 7.18
C ALA A 61 17.10 -17.82 6.07
N TRP A 62 18.00 -16.85 5.92
CA TRP A 62 19.09 -16.93 4.96
C TRP A 62 20.07 -18.06 5.30
N ASN A 63 20.34 -18.26 6.59
CA ASN A 63 21.31 -19.26 7.04
C ASN A 63 20.69 -20.64 7.33
N ASN A 64 19.38 -20.73 7.59
CA ASN A 64 18.70 -21.96 7.98
C ASN A 64 17.29 -22.05 7.39
N ASN A 65 16.83 -23.28 7.12
CA ASN A 65 15.42 -23.52 6.77
C ASN A 65 14.51 -23.21 7.98
N LEU A 66 13.62 -22.24 7.81
CA LEU A 66 12.63 -21.85 8.81
C LEU A 66 11.65 -22.99 9.10
N LYS A 67 11.47 -23.30 10.38
CA LYS A 67 10.40 -24.18 10.88
C LYS A 67 9.30 -23.35 11.54
N LEU A 68 8.11 -23.92 11.71
CA LEU A 68 6.97 -23.22 12.34
C LEU A 68 7.30 -22.69 13.74
N ASN A 69 8.09 -23.44 14.52
CA ASN A 69 8.51 -23.05 15.87
C ASN A 69 9.49 -21.86 15.88
N ASP A 70 10.05 -21.52 14.72
CA ASP A 70 10.97 -20.38 14.56
C ASP A 70 10.24 -19.06 14.37
N LEU A 71 8.95 -19.11 14.02
CA LEU A 71 8.13 -17.93 13.78
C LEU A 71 7.61 -17.36 15.10
N ASN A 72 7.42 -16.05 15.10
CA ASN A 72 6.85 -15.34 16.23
C ASN A 72 5.33 -15.56 16.27
N ARG A 73 4.77 -15.50 17.48
CA ARG A 73 3.31 -15.44 17.64
C ARG A 73 2.75 -14.15 17.03
N PRO A 74 1.47 -14.15 16.60
CA PRO A 74 0.83 -12.92 16.13
C PRO A 74 0.80 -11.86 17.24
N PRO A 75 0.81 -10.55 16.88
CA PRO A 75 0.52 -9.48 17.83
C PRO A 75 -0.81 -9.71 18.55
N SER A 76 -0.88 -9.32 19.82
CA SER A 76 -2.08 -9.48 20.65
C SER A 76 -3.33 -8.81 20.06
N ASP A 77 -3.17 -7.65 19.41
CA ASP A 77 -4.27 -6.93 18.74
C ASP A 77 -4.82 -7.65 17.49
N ASP A 78 -4.03 -8.57 16.91
CA ASP A 78 -4.36 -9.27 15.65
C ASP A 78 -4.92 -10.67 15.88
N GLU A 79 -5.21 -11.03 17.13
CA GLU A 79 -5.74 -12.34 17.47
C GLU A 79 -7.15 -12.54 16.88
N SER A 80 -7.39 -13.72 16.30
CA SER A 80 -8.63 -14.02 15.60
C SER A 80 -9.88 -13.91 16.47
N ARG A 81 -9.74 -14.22 17.76
CA ARG A 81 -10.83 -14.11 18.75
C ARG A 81 -11.25 -12.67 18.96
N LEU A 82 -10.30 -11.77 19.22
CA LEU A 82 -10.58 -10.35 19.46
C LEU A 82 -11.21 -9.68 18.24
N LEU A 83 -10.62 -9.90 17.05
CA LEU A 83 -11.11 -9.35 15.79
C LEU A 83 -12.49 -9.91 15.42
N GLY A 84 -12.67 -11.22 15.59
CA GLY A 84 -13.92 -11.92 15.32
C GLY A 84 -15.05 -11.45 16.23
N ASP A 85 -14.83 -11.41 17.55
CA ASP A 85 -15.82 -10.96 18.53
C ASP A 85 -16.19 -9.48 18.31
N LYS A 86 -15.22 -8.62 17.92
CA LYS A 86 -15.47 -7.20 17.58
C LYS A 86 -16.35 -7.04 16.34
N LEU A 87 -16.14 -7.85 15.30
CA LEU A 87 -16.96 -7.84 14.09
C LEU A 87 -18.35 -8.41 14.34
N GLU A 88 -18.42 -9.52 15.06
CA GLU A 88 -19.68 -10.17 15.42
C GLU A 88 -20.59 -9.23 16.21
N ARG A 89 -20.04 -8.54 17.23
CA ARG A 89 -20.80 -7.55 18.02
C ARG A 89 -21.38 -6.45 17.13
N ASN A 90 -20.56 -5.87 16.24
CA ASN A 90 -21.03 -4.81 15.34
C ASN A 90 -22.03 -5.31 14.29
N TYR A 91 -21.90 -6.56 13.86
CA TYR A 91 -22.85 -7.19 12.96
C TYR A 91 -24.21 -7.38 13.64
N TYR A 92 -24.28 -7.98 14.82
CA TYR A 92 -25.55 -8.17 15.53
C TYR A 92 -26.20 -6.85 15.94
N LEU A 93 -25.43 -5.84 16.38
CA LEU A 93 -25.97 -4.50 16.62
C LEU A 93 -26.59 -3.88 15.36
N SER A 94 -26.02 -4.16 14.19
CA SER A 94 -26.60 -3.69 12.92
C SER A 94 -27.87 -4.46 12.53
N VAL A 95 -27.99 -5.72 12.96
CA VAL A 95 -29.19 -6.55 12.78
C VAL A 95 -30.32 -6.06 13.67
N GLU A 96 -30.05 -5.92 14.97
CA GLU A 96 -31.01 -5.39 15.95
C GLU A 96 -31.52 -4.00 15.56
N ALA A 97 -30.64 -3.11 15.06
CA ALA A 97 -31.03 -1.79 14.59
C ALA A 97 -31.96 -1.83 13.36
N SER A 98 -31.82 -2.83 12.49
CA SER A 98 -32.72 -3.03 11.34
C SER A 98 -34.06 -3.64 11.74
N GLU A 99 -34.08 -4.52 12.76
CA GLU A 99 -35.29 -5.15 13.28
C GLU A 99 -36.10 -4.18 14.17
N GLY A 100 -35.43 -3.40 15.04
CA GLY A 100 -36.05 -2.43 15.93
C GLY A 100 -36.56 -1.15 15.26
N GLY A 101 -36.14 -0.87 14.02
CA GLY A 101 -36.68 0.24 13.22
C GLY A 101 -38.05 -0.06 12.60
N GLY A 102 -38.41 -1.33 12.44
CA GLY A 102 -39.70 -1.74 11.89
C GLY A 102 -40.85 -1.67 12.89
N SER A 103 -40.56 -1.84 14.18
CA SER A 103 -41.58 -1.87 15.24
C SER A 103 -42.04 -0.48 15.74
N VAL A 104 -41.30 0.59 15.44
CA VAL A 104 -41.68 1.96 15.79
C VAL A 104 -42.65 2.56 14.77
N GLU A 105 -42.42 2.35 13.46
CA GLU A 105 -43.37 2.77 12.41
C GLU A 105 -44.72 2.01 12.49
N GLU A 106 -44.73 0.80 13.06
CA GLU A 106 -45.95 0.01 13.25
C GLU A 106 -46.82 0.52 14.42
N LYS A 107 -46.23 1.28 15.36
CA LYS A 107 -46.94 1.87 16.50
C LYS A 107 -47.53 3.25 16.19
N ASP A 108 -46.84 4.06 15.37
CA ASP A 108 -47.33 5.39 14.98
C ASP A 108 -48.44 5.37 13.91
N ARG A 109 -48.67 4.22 13.24
CA ARG A 109 -49.79 4.06 12.29
C ARG A 109 -51.07 3.48 12.88
N SER A 110 -51.04 3.01 14.13
CA SER A 110 -52.23 2.41 14.77
C SER A 110 -53.06 3.38 15.59
N GLU A 111 -52.69 4.68 15.63
CA GLU A 111 -53.44 5.72 16.37
C GLU A 111 -54.27 6.67 15.50
N ASP A 112 -54.15 6.65 14.15
CA ASP A 112 -54.83 7.63 13.28
C ASP A 112 -56.06 7.11 12.49
N ASP A 113 -56.38 5.82 12.54
CA ASP A 113 -57.52 5.27 11.78
C ASP A 113 -58.77 5.10 12.65
N ASN A 114 -59.42 6.22 13.01
CA ASN A 114 -60.82 6.23 13.42
C ASN A 114 -61.59 7.38 12.76
N ALA A 115 -61.85 7.26 11.46
CA ALA A 115 -62.96 7.94 10.79
C ALA A 115 -63.29 7.29 9.43
N GLY A 116 -64.47 6.66 9.35
CA GLY A 116 -65.36 6.81 8.20
C GLY A 116 -65.20 5.91 6.97
N ASP A 117 -66.19 5.02 6.84
CA ASP A 117 -66.96 4.72 5.62
C ASP A 117 -66.45 3.68 4.59
N VAL A 118 -67.43 2.93 4.08
CA VAL A 118 -67.35 1.64 3.41
C VAL A 118 -67.33 1.78 1.89
N GLY A 119 -66.48 1.00 1.21
CA GLY A 119 -66.61 0.71 -0.23
C GLY A 119 -65.78 -0.52 -0.63
N PRO A 120 -66.29 -1.45 -1.46
CA PRO A 120 -65.58 -2.67 -1.80
C PRO A 120 -64.74 -2.49 -3.08
N SER A 121 -63.42 -2.63 -2.97
CA SER A 121 -62.54 -2.77 -4.14
C SER A 121 -61.42 -3.79 -3.89
N SER A 122 -61.27 -4.66 -4.89
CA SER A 122 -60.45 -5.88 -5.05
C SER A 122 -59.10 -5.98 -4.34
N PRO A 123 -58.62 -7.21 -4.05
CA PRO A 123 -57.35 -7.44 -3.36
C PRO A 123 -56.17 -7.22 -4.32
N GLY A 124 -55.62 -6.01 -4.32
CA GLY A 124 -54.26 -5.74 -4.78
C GLY A 124 -53.30 -6.10 -3.66
N GLU A 125 -52.60 -7.21 -3.81
CA GLU A 125 -51.54 -7.69 -2.91
C GLU A 125 -50.39 -6.66 -2.89
N THR A 126 -50.51 -5.66 -2.01
CA THR A 126 -49.48 -4.65 -1.82
C THR A 126 -48.36 -5.31 -1.02
N GLN A 127 -47.33 -5.73 -1.75
CA GLN A 127 -46.12 -6.35 -1.21
C GLN A 127 -45.56 -5.48 -0.06
N ARG A 128 -45.63 -6.01 1.17
CA ARG A 128 -45.04 -5.38 2.36
C ARG A 128 -43.54 -5.19 2.13
N PRO A 129 -42.93 -4.04 2.48
CA PRO A 129 -41.48 -3.91 2.45
C PRO A 129 -40.89 -4.88 3.47
N GLY A 130 -40.20 -5.91 2.99
CA GLY A 130 -39.51 -6.87 3.85
C GLY A 130 -38.43 -6.21 4.72
N PRO A 131 -37.95 -6.89 5.79
CA PRO A 131 -36.93 -6.35 6.68
C PRO A 131 -35.72 -5.87 5.88
N ARG A 132 -35.25 -4.64 6.16
CA ARG A 132 -34.09 -4.05 5.47
C ARG A 132 -32.89 -4.98 5.63
N SER A 133 -32.38 -5.50 4.51
CA SER A 133 -31.27 -6.44 4.52
C SER A 133 -30.06 -5.83 5.22
N THR A 134 -29.63 -6.48 6.29
CA THR A 134 -28.49 -6.04 7.11
C THR A 134 -27.21 -6.32 6.35
N SER A 135 -26.58 -5.26 5.84
CA SER A 135 -25.37 -5.41 5.03
C SER A 135 -24.13 -5.62 5.91
N LEU A 136 -23.45 -6.77 5.72
CA LEU A 136 -22.14 -7.06 6.32
C LEU A 136 -21.11 -5.94 6.05
N VAL A 137 -21.21 -5.29 4.88
CA VAL A 137 -20.33 -4.19 4.49
C VAL A 137 -20.40 -3.04 5.50
N ARG A 138 -21.60 -2.73 6.02
CA ARG A 138 -21.79 -1.68 7.02
C ARG A 138 -21.12 -2.04 8.34
N ALA A 139 -21.27 -3.30 8.79
CA ALA A 139 -20.60 -3.77 10.00
C ALA A 139 -19.07 -3.74 9.86
N LEU A 140 -18.56 -4.15 8.70
CA LEU A 140 -17.12 -4.18 8.38
C LEU A 140 -16.53 -2.77 8.28
N PHE A 141 -17.28 -1.83 7.70
CA PHE A 141 -16.90 -0.42 7.67
C PHE A 141 -16.91 0.21 9.07
N ARG A 142 -17.83 -0.20 9.94
CA ARG A 142 -17.86 0.28 11.33
C ARG A 142 -16.71 -0.28 12.18
N THR A 143 -16.22 -1.48 11.88
CA THR A 143 -15.08 -2.08 12.62
C THR A 143 -13.72 -1.61 12.16
N PHE A 144 -13.50 -1.49 10.85
CA PHE A 144 -12.18 -1.25 10.25
C PHE A 144 -12.13 0.02 9.39
N GLY A 145 -13.29 0.53 8.99
CA GLY A 145 -13.38 1.66 8.06
C GLY A 145 -12.83 2.97 8.63
N THR A 146 -12.93 3.21 9.95
CA THR A 146 -12.34 4.42 10.54
C THR A 146 -10.82 4.44 10.42
N GLU A 147 -10.16 3.31 10.70
CA GLU A 147 -8.70 3.18 10.53
C GLU A 147 -8.31 3.32 9.05
N LEU A 148 -9.06 2.68 8.16
CA LEU A 148 -8.82 2.75 6.72
C LEU A 148 -9.01 4.18 6.17
N VAL A 149 -10.08 4.87 6.57
CA VAL A 149 -10.39 6.23 6.12
C VAL A 149 -9.37 7.23 6.65
N LEU A 150 -8.97 7.12 7.92
CA LEU A 150 -7.94 8.00 8.49
C LEU A 150 -6.58 7.80 7.81
N ALA A 151 -6.16 6.54 7.63
CA ALA A 151 -4.92 6.23 6.92
C ALA A 151 -4.97 6.72 5.47
N ASN A 152 -6.11 6.55 4.79
CA ASN A 152 -6.30 7.02 3.43
C ASN A 152 -6.30 8.54 3.35
N LEU A 153 -7.02 9.24 4.23
CA LEU A 153 -7.06 10.71 4.26
C LEU A 153 -5.67 11.30 4.47
N PHE A 154 -4.91 10.75 5.42
CA PHE A 154 -3.53 11.19 5.67
C PHE A 154 -2.64 10.97 4.45
N ASN A 155 -2.73 9.79 3.82
CA ASN A 155 -1.97 9.48 2.61
C ASN A 155 -2.38 10.34 1.41
N THR A 156 -3.67 10.56 1.21
CA THR A 156 -4.19 11.45 0.16
C THR A 156 -3.71 12.88 0.39
N LEU A 157 -3.81 13.42 1.61
CA LEU A 157 -3.33 14.78 1.89
C LEU A 157 -1.83 14.92 1.64
N THR A 158 -1.03 14.00 2.17
CA THR A 158 0.42 14.05 2.02
C THR A 158 0.84 13.85 0.57
N ARG A 159 0.26 12.88 -0.16
CA ARG A 159 0.59 12.63 -1.56
C ARG A 159 0.18 13.77 -2.49
N ASN A 160 -1.01 14.35 -2.28
CA ASN A 160 -1.49 15.48 -3.10
C ASN A 160 -0.71 16.77 -2.84
N ILE A 161 0.04 16.89 -1.74
CA ILE A 161 0.93 18.02 -1.49
C ILE A 161 2.35 17.72 -2.00
N LEU A 162 2.94 16.59 -1.58
CA LEU A 162 4.35 16.31 -1.83
C LEU A 162 4.63 15.96 -3.30
N MET A 163 3.71 15.27 -4.00
CA MET A 163 3.94 14.85 -5.38
C MET A 163 3.93 16.01 -6.37
N PRO A 164 2.96 16.95 -6.34
CA PRO A 164 3.04 18.16 -7.16
C PRO A 164 4.24 19.03 -6.78
N LEU A 165 4.57 19.14 -5.49
CA LEU A 165 5.71 19.93 -5.03
C LEU A 165 7.03 19.45 -5.65
N GLN A 166 7.25 18.14 -5.76
CA GLN A 166 8.42 17.57 -6.44
C GLN A 166 8.48 17.96 -7.92
N THR A 167 7.35 17.91 -8.61
CA THR A 167 7.27 18.21 -10.05
C THR A 167 7.47 19.70 -10.32
N ILE A 168 6.91 20.55 -9.46
CA ILE A 168 7.07 22.01 -9.50
C ILE A 168 8.52 22.41 -9.21
N SER A 169 9.11 21.84 -8.15
CA SER A 169 10.49 22.11 -7.76
C SER A 169 11.49 21.66 -8.84
N LEU A 170 11.23 20.54 -9.51
CA LEU A 170 12.01 20.14 -10.69
C LEU A 170 11.90 21.16 -11.84
N GLY A 171 10.73 21.75 -12.05
CA GLY A 171 10.52 22.81 -13.02
C GLY A 171 11.36 24.07 -12.71
N TRP A 172 11.41 24.48 -11.44
CA TRP A 172 12.25 25.61 -11.01
C TRP A 172 13.74 25.32 -11.17
N LEU A 173 14.18 24.12 -10.76
CA LEU A 173 15.57 23.68 -10.93
C LEU A 173 16.02 23.74 -12.40
N LEU A 174 15.19 23.26 -13.33
CA LEU A 174 15.52 23.29 -14.76
C LEU A 174 15.62 24.72 -15.30
N GLU A 175 14.74 25.61 -14.85
CA GLU A 175 14.76 27.02 -15.23
C GLU A 175 16.02 27.73 -14.72
N ASP A 176 16.41 27.47 -13.47
CA ASP A 176 17.59 28.10 -12.88
C ASP A 176 18.89 27.52 -13.43
N ILE A 177 18.94 26.22 -13.76
CA ILE A 177 20.06 25.63 -14.52
C ILE A 177 20.17 26.29 -15.91
N ARG A 178 19.03 26.52 -16.59
CA ARG A 178 19.03 27.19 -17.89
C ARG A 178 19.56 28.62 -17.79
N LYS A 179 19.11 29.40 -16.80
CA LYS A 179 19.65 30.74 -16.52
C LYS A 179 21.13 30.70 -16.22
N TYR A 180 21.59 29.74 -15.41
CA TYR A 180 22.99 29.60 -15.04
C TYR A 180 23.86 29.26 -16.25
N SER A 181 23.43 28.32 -17.08
CA SER A 181 24.12 27.98 -18.32
C SER A 181 24.23 29.19 -19.24
N ASN A 182 23.14 29.91 -19.47
CA ASN A 182 23.14 31.10 -20.33
C ASN A 182 24.05 32.20 -19.77
N PHE A 183 23.92 32.52 -18.48
CA PHE A 183 24.73 33.55 -17.82
C PHE A 183 26.22 33.20 -17.84
N LYS A 184 26.57 31.94 -17.55
CA LYS A 184 27.95 31.46 -17.59
C LYS A 184 28.51 31.53 -19.01
N THR A 185 27.78 31.06 -20.02
CA THR A 185 28.23 31.11 -21.42
C THR A 185 28.48 32.54 -21.90
N ILE A 186 27.67 33.52 -21.48
CA ILE A 186 27.83 34.93 -21.86
C ILE A 186 29.04 35.56 -21.15
N ASN A 187 29.26 35.25 -19.86
CA ASN A 187 30.22 35.96 -19.00
C ASN A 187 31.57 35.24 -18.80
N GLU A 188 31.68 33.97 -19.20
CA GLU A 188 32.93 33.18 -19.20
C GLU A 188 34.16 33.92 -19.77
N PRO A 189 34.12 34.57 -20.96
CA PRO A 189 35.29 35.25 -21.49
C PRO A 189 35.74 36.43 -20.62
N VAL A 190 34.80 37.15 -20.00
CA VAL A 190 35.09 38.28 -19.11
C VAL A 190 35.69 37.80 -17.79
N LEU A 191 35.14 36.73 -17.22
CA LEU A 191 35.66 36.09 -15.99
C LEU A 191 37.05 35.47 -16.22
N PHE A 192 37.28 34.86 -17.39
CA PHE A 192 38.57 34.31 -17.77
C PHE A 192 39.63 35.42 -17.93
N MET A 193 39.28 36.51 -18.62
CA MET A 193 40.15 37.67 -18.77
C MET A 193 40.50 38.30 -17.42
N ARG A 194 39.56 38.32 -16.45
CA ARG A 194 39.82 38.75 -15.07
C ARG A 194 40.80 37.82 -14.36
N ASN A 195 40.60 36.50 -14.43
CA ASN A 195 41.51 35.55 -13.78
C ASN A 195 42.92 35.68 -14.35
N LEU A 196 43.05 35.80 -15.67
CA LEU A 196 44.32 36.07 -16.36
C LEU A 196 44.95 37.40 -15.92
N THR A 197 44.19 38.49 -15.87
CA THR A 197 44.72 39.78 -15.40
C THR A 197 45.09 39.73 -13.91
N SER A 198 44.40 38.95 -13.09
CA SER A 198 44.75 38.75 -11.69
C SER A 198 46.03 37.94 -11.52
N GLU A 199 46.22 36.88 -12.32
CA GLU A 199 47.45 36.06 -12.32
C GLU A 199 48.63 36.84 -12.88
N LEU A 200 48.43 37.61 -13.95
CA LEU A 200 49.40 38.54 -14.50
C LEU A 200 49.74 39.65 -13.48
N ASN A 201 48.76 40.18 -12.75
CA ASN A 201 49.02 41.19 -11.73
C ASN A 201 49.74 40.61 -10.51
N GLN A 202 49.47 39.37 -10.10
CA GLN A 202 50.21 38.70 -9.01
C GLN A 202 51.65 38.35 -9.41
N THR A 203 51.86 37.84 -10.63
CA THR A 203 53.20 37.54 -11.15
C THR A 203 54.01 38.81 -11.39
N ASN A 204 53.40 39.86 -11.96
CA ASN A 204 54.02 41.17 -12.07
C ASN A 204 54.21 41.83 -10.69
N LEU A 205 53.35 41.62 -9.69
CA LEU A 205 53.60 42.10 -8.32
C LEU A 205 54.82 41.42 -7.70
N SER A 206 55.07 40.14 -8.00
CA SER A 206 56.27 39.45 -7.49
C SER A 206 57.56 39.96 -8.15
N LEU A 207 57.55 40.20 -9.46
CA LEU A 207 58.67 40.78 -10.21
C LEU A 207 58.87 42.28 -9.95
N LEU A 208 57.77 43.01 -9.72
CA LEU A 208 57.79 44.42 -9.34
C LEU A 208 58.05 44.60 -7.85
N TYR A 209 57.80 43.64 -6.96
CA TYR A 209 58.24 43.73 -5.56
C TYR A 209 59.76 43.66 -5.46
N ASP A 210 60.39 42.83 -6.30
CA ASP A 210 61.84 42.81 -6.48
C ASP A 210 62.36 44.10 -7.14
N ALA A 211 61.63 44.71 -8.08
CA ALA A 211 62.04 45.96 -8.74
C ALA A 211 61.66 47.26 -7.98
N ALA A 212 60.61 47.25 -7.15
CA ALA A 212 60.04 48.40 -6.46
C ALA A 212 60.68 48.68 -5.09
N THR A 213 61.61 47.83 -4.64
CA THR A 213 62.61 48.28 -3.65
C THR A 213 63.52 49.39 -4.21
N ALA A 214 63.42 49.75 -5.50
CA ALA A 214 64.22 50.80 -6.10
C ALA A 214 63.49 52.13 -6.41
N THR A 215 62.18 52.20 -6.66
CA THR A 215 61.56 53.49 -7.02
C THR A 215 60.07 53.58 -6.69
N ALA A 216 59.70 54.63 -5.96
CA ALA A 216 58.34 54.90 -5.52
C ALA A 216 57.48 55.61 -6.59
N THR A 217 56.16 55.42 -6.46
CA THR A 217 55.04 56.30 -6.86
C THR A 217 54.71 56.50 -8.35
N THR A 218 53.48 56.16 -8.78
CA THR A 218 52.38 57.13 -9.03
C THR A 218 51.30 56.58 -10.01
N ASN A 219 50.03 56.80 -9.63
CA ASN A 219 48.77 56.88 -10.42
C ASN A 219 48.38 55.79 -11.43
N ASN A 220 47.33 55.01 -11.10
CA ASN A 220 46.32 54.47 -12.04
C ASN A 220 45.09 53.85 -11.30
N ASN A 221 44.43 54.61 -10.40
CA ASN A 221 43.44 54.02 -9.49
C ASN A 221 41.95 54.18 -9.88
N ASN A 222 41.58 55.04 -10.85
CA ASN A 222 40.17 55.39 -11.06
C ASN A 222 39.44 54.58 -12.17
N GLU A 223 40.12 54.09 -13.20
CA GLU A 223 39.49 53.24 -14.25
C GLU A 223 39.41 51.75 -13.85
N ASN A 224 40.31 51.32 -12.97
CA ASN A 224 40.32 49.96 -12.43
C ASN A 224 39.21 49.75 -11.38
N ALA A 225 38.75 50.80 -10.70
CA ALA A 225 37.75 50.68 -9.63
C ALA A 225 36.33 50.37 -10.16
N THR A 226 35.95 50.93 -11.31
CA THR A 226 34.63 50.74 -11.94
C THR A 226 34.49 49.42 -12.70
N THR A 227 35.58 48.91 -13.28
CA THR A 227 35.65 47.59 -13.92
C THR A 227 35.75 46.45 -12.90
N ASN A 228 36.41 46.68 -11.77
CA ASN A 228 36.47 45.69 -10.68
C ASN A 228 35.14 45.57 -9.91
N THR A 229 34.37 46.65 -9.78
CA THR A 229 33.05 46.63 -9.12
C THR A 229 32.02 45.85 -9.94
N SER A 230 31.89 46.14 -11.24
CA SER A 230 30.99 45.41 -12.14
C SER A 230 31.32 43.92 -12.28
N THR A 231 32.60 43.54 -12.26
CA THR A 231 33.02 42.13 -12.31
C THR A 231 32.87 41.39 -10.97
N LEU A 232 32.86 42.10 -9.84
CA LEU A 232 32.50 41.52 -8.54
C LEU A 232 30.99 41.27 -8.43
N GLU A 233 30.17 42.19 -8.93
CA GLU A 233 28.70 42.02 -9.01
C GLU A 233 28.30 40.79 -9.83
N LEU A 234 28.95 40.56 -10.98
CA LEU A 234 28.74 39.36 -11.82
C LEU A 234 29.09 38.05 -11.09
N GLN A 235 30.13 38.06 -10.26
CA GLN A 235 30.56 36.90 -9.47
C GLN A 235 29.55 36.61 -8.35
N ASP A 236 29.03 37.66 -7.71
CA ASP A 236 28.00 37.55 -6.68
C ASP A 236 26.68 37.01 -7.27
N GLU A 237 26.25 37.48 -8.45
CA GLU A 237 25.08 36.93 -9.14
C GLU A 237 25.25 35.45 -9.51
N LEU A 238 26.43 35.06 -10.04
CA LEU A 238 26.73 33.67 -10.37
C LEU A 238 26.70 32.77 -9.10
N TYR A 239 27.22 33.28 -8.00
CA TYR A 239 27.21 32.58 -6.71
C TYR A 239 25.80 32.41 -6.16
N GLN A 240 24.95 33.45 -6.23
CA GLN A 240 23.55 33.36 -5.79
C GLN A 240 22.76 32.34 -6.62
N LEU A 241 22.97 32.32 -7.94
CA LEU A 241 22.29 31.38 -8.83
C LEU A 241 22.73 29.93 -8.59
N HIS A 242 24.02 29.70 -8.36
CA HIS A 242 24.52 28.38 -7.96
C HIS A 242 23.93 27.91 -6.62
N LYS A 243 23.80 28.83 -5.66
CA LYS A 243 23.17 28.54 -4.36
C LYS A 243 21.70 28.18 -4.50
N GLN A 244 20.95 28.88 -5.36
CA GLN A 244 19.54 28.56 -5.64
C GLN A 244 19.38 27.14 -6.21
N ILE A 245 20.20 26.76 -7.19
CA ILE A 245 20.22 25.42 -7.78
C ILE A 245 20.44 24.34 -6.70
N LEU A 246 21.39 24.56 -5.78
CA LEU A 246 21.66 23.62 -4.68
C LEU A 246 20.48 23.51 -3.70
N VAL A 247 19.81 24.62 -3.40
CA VAL A 247 18.62 24.64 -2.54
C VAL A 247 17.47 23.87 -3.17
N ASP A 248 17.18 24.10 -4.46
CA ASP A 248 16.13 23.39 -5.19
C ASP A 248 16.43 21.88 -5.28
N ALA A 249 17.68 21.51 -5.57
CA ALA A 249 18.09 20.11 -5.55
C ALA A 249 17.89 19.46 -4.17
N ALA A 250 18.24 20.17 -3.09
CA ALA A 250 18.01 19.69 -1.73
C ALA A 250 16.51 19.53 -1.41
N ILE A 251 15.65 20.46 -1.85
CA ILE A 251 14.20 20.38 -1.68
C ILE A 251 13.65 19.13 -2.36
N ILE A 252 14.08 18.82 -3.60
CA ILE A 252 13.64 17.62 -4.32
C ILE A 252 14.05 16.35 -3.56
N ILE A 253 15.31 16.28 -3.10
CA ILE A 253 15.82 15.11 -2.36
C ILE A 253 15.04 14.91 -1.06
N VAL A 254 14.88 15.97 -0.27
CA VAL A 254 14.16 15.92 1.01
C VAL A 254 12.70 15.54 0.80
N THR A 255 12.02 16.15 -0.16
CA THR A 255 10.60 15.85 -0.46
C THR A 255 10.43 14.44 -0.99
N THR A 256 11.37 13.92 -1.79
CA THR A 256 11.34 12.53 -2.31
C THR A 256 11.58 11.51 -1.21
N CYS A 257 12.55 11.79 -0.33
CA CYS A 257 12.83 10.96 0.83
C CYS A 257 11.62 10.92 1.78
N LEU A 258 11.03 12.08 2.07
CA LEU A 258 9.85 12.20 2.92
C LEU A 258 8.64 11.45 2.33
N SER A 259 8.36 11.62 1.03
CA SER A 259 7.30 10.88 0.34
C SER A 259 7.49 9.37 0.46
N SER A 260 8.72 8.88 0.26
CA SER A 260 9.03 7.45 0.35
C SER A 260 8.83 6.93 1.78
N CYS A 261 9.26 7.71 2.78
CA CYS A 261 9.08 7.39 4.20
C CYS A 261 7.61 7.36 4.63
N LEU A 262 6.74 8.17 4.02
CA LEU A 262 5.30 8.17 4.34
C LEU A 262 4.52 7.08 3.59
N LEU A 263 4.96 6.72 2.38
CA LEU A 263 4.27 5.75 1.53
C LEU A 263 4.35 4.32 2.05
N HIS A 264 5.52 3.89 2.55
CA HIS A 264 5.68 2.51 3.04
C HIS A 264 4.79 2.17 4.25
N PRO A 265 4.70 3.00 5.29
CA PRO A 265 3.75 2.80 6.39
C PRO A 265 2.29 2.75 5.93
N PHE A 266 1.92 3.58 4.95
CA PHE A 266 0.57 3.55 4.39
C PHE A 266 0.25 2.19 3.76
N PHE A 267 1.16 1.67 2.92
CA PHE A 267 0.99 0.34 2.36
C PHE A 267 0.91 -0.73 3.46
N PHE A 268 1.86 -0.72 4.40
CA PHE A 268 1.87 -1.65 5.52
C PHE A 268 0.53 -1.65 6.29
N GLN A 269 0.02 -0.47 6.64
CA GLN A 269 -1.26 -0.32 7.33
C GLN A 269 -2.43 -0.88 6.50
N THR A 270 -2.43 -0.64 5.19
CA THR A 270 -3.50 -1.12 4.31
C THR A 270 -3.48 -2.64 4.13
N TYR A 271 -2.28 -3.23 4.01
CA TYR A 271 -2.10 -4.69 4.05
C TYR A 271 -2.56 -5.29 5.39
N HIS A 272 -2.21 -4.63 6.50
CA HIS A 272 -2.54 -5.06 7.84
C HIS A 272 -4.05 -5.03 8.12
N ILE A 273 -4.74 -3.97 7.72
CA ILE A 273 -6.21 -3.88 7.81
C ILE A 273 -6.88 -4.97 6.95
N GLY A 274 -6.37 -5.25 5.75
CA GLY A 274 -6.88 -6.32 4.90
C GLY A 274 -6.81 -7.69 5.59
N MET A 275 -5.64 -8.01 6.15
CA MET A 275 -5.43 -9.22 6.94
C MET A 275 -6.39 -9.33 8.12
N ARG A 276 -6.57 -8.23 8.89
CA ARG A 276 -7.51 -8.17 10.01
C ARG A 276 -8.95 -8.43 9.57
N CYS A 277 -9.38 -7.85 8.45
CA CYS A 277 -10.70 -8.08 7.87
C CYS A 277 -10.89 -9.56 7.51
N ARG A 278 -9.90 -10.16 6.84
CA ARG A 278 -9.94 -11.57 6.45
C ARG A 278 -10.07 -12.48 7.67
N ILE A 279 -9.25 -12.27 8.71
CA ILE A 279 -9.27 -13.07 9.94
C ILE A 279 -10.63 -12.94 10.65
N ALA A 280 -11.17 -11.73 10.77
CA ALA A 280 -12.46 -11.49 11.42
C ALA A 280 -13.63 -12.17 10.69
N VAL A 281 -13.66 -12.09 9.35
CA VAL A 281 -14.69 -12.73 8.53
C VAL A 281 -14.59 -14.26 8.61
N CYS A 282 -13.38 -14.83 8.55
CA CYS A 282 -13.16 -16.27 8.76
C CYS A 282 -13.70 -16.74 10.12
N HIS A 283 -13.44 -15.98 11.19
CA HIS A 283 -13.95 -16.28 12.53
C HIS A 283 -15.49 -16.28 12.56
N LEU A 284 -16.12 -15.23 11.99
CA LEU A 284 -17.57 -15.09 11.96
C LEU A 284 -18.24 -16.25 11.18
N ILE A 285 -17.68 -16.60 10.02
CA ILE A 285 -18.18 -17.72 9.19
C ILE A 285 -18.05 -19.05 9.95
N TYR A 286 -16.90 -19.30 10.58
CA TYR A 286 -16.68 -20.53 11.35
C TYR A 286 -17.68 -20.66 12.51
N LYS A 287 -17.89 -19.58 13.28
CA LYS A 287 -18.84 -19.56 14.40
C LYS A 287 -20.28 -19.75 13.93
N LYS A 288 -20.66 -19.21 12.77
CA LYS A 288 -21.98 -19.41 12.16
C LYS A 288 -22.15 -20.85 11.66
N ALA A 289 -21.12 -21.44 11.07
CA ALA A 289 -21.13 -22.82 10.59
C ALA A 289 -21.43 -23.82 11.72
N LEU A 290 -20.85 -23.59 12.91
CA LEU A 290 -21.08 -24.42 14.10
C LEU A 290 -22.50 -24.29 14.70
N ARG A 291 -23.28 -23.27 14.31
CA ARG A 291 -24.63 -22.99 14.82
C ARG A 291 -25.71 -23.17 13.77
N LEU A 292 -25.36 -23.70 12.59
CA LEU A 292 -26.28 -23.83 11.47
C LEU A 292 -27.20 -25.05 11.69
N SER A 293 -28.48 -24.93 11.32
CA SER A 293 -29.42 -26.05 11.42
C SER A 293 -29.08 -27.14 10.42
N GLN A 294 -29.48 -28.39 10.70
CA GLN A 294 -29.24 -29.52 9.78
C GLN A 294 -29.85 -29.28 8.39
N HIS A 295 -30.98 -28.58 8.32
CA HIS A 295 -31.62 -28.21 7.05
C HIS A 295 -30.75 -27.24 6.24
N ALA A 296 -30.26 -26.16 6.85
CA ALA A 296 -29.38 -25.21 6.19
C ALA A 296 -28.00 -25.79 5.87
N LEU A 297 -27.48 -26.73 6.67
CA LEU A 297 -26.26 -27.48 6.36
C LEU A 297 -26.40 -28.39 5.14
N ASN A 298 -27.60 -28.92 4.88
CA ASN A 298 -27.86 -29.69 3.66
C ASN A 298 -27.89 -28.78 2.41
N GLU A 299 -28.27 -27.51 2.56
CA GLU A 299 -28.23 -26.52 1.48
C GLU A 299 -26.81 -25.98 1.23
N THR A 300 -26.01 -25.80 2.29
CA THR A 300 -24.61 -25.35 2.19
C THR A 300 -23.64 -26.52 2.40
N THR A 301 -23.11 -27.07 1.31
CA THR A 301 -22.13 -28.16 1.36
C THR A 301 -20.82 -27.72 2.04
N ALA A 302 -20.13 -28.64 2.72
CA ALA A 302 -18.81 -28.37 3.30
C ALA A 302 -17.79 -27.86 2.27
N GLY A 303 -17.90 -28.30 1.00
CA GLY A 303 -17.08 -27.81 -0.11
C GLY A 303 -17.34 -26.35 -0.49
N GLN A 304 -18.60 -25.89 -0.42
CA GLN A 304 -18.92 -24.48 -0.64
C GLN A 304 -18.34 -23.59 0.46
N MET A 305 -18.36 -24.07 1.71
CA MET A 305 -17.78 -23.36 2.85
C MET A 305 -16.25 -23.23 2.73
N THR A 306 -15.56 -24.31 2.35
CA THR A 306 -14.10 -24.28 2.17
C THR A 306 -13.71 -23.41 0.98
N ASN A 307 -14.48 -23.42 -0.12
CA ASN A 307 -14.29 -22.49 -1.23
C ASN A 307 -14.47 -21.03 -0.80
N LEU A 308 -15.51 -20.73 -0.02
CA LEU A 308 -15.76 -19.39 0.51
C LEU A 308 -14.56 -18.89 1.35
N LEU A 309 -14.07 -19.71 2.28
CA LEU A 309 -12.92 -19.36 3.14
C LEU A 309 -11.60 -19.21 2.35
N SER A 310 -11.39 -20.03 1.31
CA SER A 310 -10.12 -20.07 0.57
C SER A 310 -10.05 -19.08 -0.60
N ASN A 311 -11.17 -18.71 -1.21
CA ASN A 311 -11.20 -17.80 -2.36
C ASN A 311 -11.79 -16.44 -2.04
N ASP A 312 -13.00 -16.39 -1.49
CA ASP A 312 -13.73 -15.14 -1.32
C ASP A 312 -13.13 -14.27 -0.21
N VAL A 313 -12.79 -14.85 0.93
CA VAL A 313 -12.24 -14.06 2.04
C VAL A 313 -10.85 -13.49 1.71
N ASN A 314 -10.07 -14.18 0.88
CA ASN A 314 -8.77 -13.67 0.41
C ASN A 314 -8.89 -12.41 -0.48
N ARG A 315 -10.07 -12.15 -1.07
CA ARG A 315 -10.27 -10.91 -1.86
C ARG A 315 -10.30 -9.65 -0.99
N PHE A 316 -10.57 -9.76 0.31
CA PHE A 316 -10.55 -8.60 1.21
C PHE A 316 -9.17 -7.95 1.31
N ASP A 317 -8.10 -8.74 1.20
CA ASP A 317 -6.72 -8.22 1.19
C ASP A 317 -6.52 -7.27 -0.01
N LEU A 318 -7.00 -7.67 -1.19
CA LEU A 318 -6.89 -6.88 -2.43
C LEU A 318 -7.82 -5.66 -2.41
N VAL A 319 -9.06 -5.83 -1.95
CA VAL A 319 -10.05 -4.75 -1.92
C VAL A 319 -9.60 -3.64 -0.98
N THR A 320 -9.09 -3.99 0.20
CA THR A 320 -8.60 -3.01 1.18
C THR A 320 -7.44 -2.18 0.61
N GLN A 321 -6.59 -2.79 -0.23
CA GLN A 321 -5.52 -2.07 -0.95
C GLN A 321 -6.04 -1.20 -2.09
N THR A 322 -7.07 -1.63 -2.81
CA THR A 322 -7.51 -0.97 -4.06
C THR A 322 -8.49 0.18 -3.78
N VAL A 323 -9.36 0.06 -2.78
CA VAL A 323 -10.37 1.07 -2.44
C VAL A 323 -9.78 2.46 -2.17
N PRO A 324 -8.66 2.62 -1.44
CA PRO A 324 -8.01 3.91 -1.26
C PRO A 324 -7.70 4.65 -2.57
N PHE A 325 -7.20 3.94 -3.58
CA PHE A 325 -6.85 4.51 -4.89
C PHE A 325 -8.07 4.95 -5.69
N LEU A 326 -9.23 4.31 -5.47
CA LEU A 326 -10.48 4.70 -6.14
C LEU A 326 -10.92 6.11 -5.72
N VAL A 327 -10.67 6.49 -4.46
CA VAL A 327 -10.98 7.81 -3.92
C VAL A 327 -9.87 8.82 -4.26
N ASP A 328 -8.61 8.41 -4.16
CA ASP A 328 -7.48 9.30 -4.38
C ASP A 328 -7.32 9.71 -5.87
N GLY A 329 -7.61 8.80 -6.80
CA GLY A 329 -7.45 9.05 -8.24
C GLY A 329 -8.18 10.30 -8.74
N PRO A 330 -9.51 10.43 -8.51
CA PRO A 330 -10.26 11.62 -8.88
C PRO A 330 -9.76 12.90 -8.22
N ILE A 331 -9.38 12.84 -6.94
CA ILE A 331 -8.87 13.99 -6.18
C ILE A 331 -7.57 14.50 -6.82
N CYS A 332 -6.66 13.59 -7.14
CA CYS A 332 -5.39 13.90 -7.79
C CYS A 332 -5.59 14.56 -9.15
N VAL A 333 -6.48 14.00 -10.00
CA VAL A 333 -6.78 14.56 -11.33
C VAL A 333 -7.33 15.98 -11.21
N LEU A 334 -8.26 16.23 -10.29
CA LEU A 334 -8.84 17.56 -10.08
C LEU A 334 -7.78 18.57 -9.60
N LEU A 335 -6.97 18.19 -8.62
CA LEU A 335 -5.94 19.07 -8.05
C LEU A 335 -4.86 19.41 -9.07
N VAL A 336 -4.32 18.43 -9.78
CA VAL A 336 -3.29 18.64 -10.80
C VAL A 336 -3.83 19.47 -11.96
N SER A 337 -5.06 19.19 -12.42
CA SER A 337 -5.71 19.98 -13.48
C SER A 337 -5.90 21.43 -13.06
N TRP A 338 -6.29 21.68 -11.79
CA TRP A 338 -6.44 23.03 -11.27
C TRP A 338 -5.11 23.79 -11.21
N ILE A 339 -4.04 23.15 -10.72
CA ILE A 339 -2.69 23.75 -10.65
C ILE A 339 -2.17 24.08 -12.06
N MET A 340 -2.27 23.13 -13.00
CA MET A 340 -1.80 23.32 -14.38
C MET A 340 -2.58 24.42 -15.11
N SER A 341 -3.90 24.45 -14.94
CA SER A 341 -4.76 25.45 -15.57
C SER A 341 -4.53 26.85 -15.02
N SER A 342 -4.23 26.98 -13.72
CA SER A 342 -4.14 28.31 -13.08
C SER A 342 -2.75 28.93 -13.19
N TYR A 343 -1.68 28.12 -13.14
CA TYR A 343 -0.31 28.63 -12.99
C TYR A 343 0.61 28.41 -14.18
N TYR A 344 0.35 27.43 -15.06
CA TYR A 344 1.33 27.01 -16.07
C TYR A 344 0.82 27.10 -17.51
N LEU A 345 -0.22 26.35 -17.86
CA LEU A 345 -0.63 26.12 -19.27
C LEU A 345 -1.90 26.89 -19.67
N GLY A 346 -2.66 27.38 -18.71
CA GLY A 346 -3.98 27.95 -18.94
C GLY A 346 -5.08 26.89 -19.17
N PRO A 347 -6.36 27.32 -19.23
CA PRO A 347 -7.49 26.40 -19.23
C PRO A 347 -7.59 25.56 -20.51
N TYR A 348 -7.35 26.16 -21.69
CA TYR A 348 -7.52 25.48 -22.99
C TYR A 348 -6.50 24.36 -23.25
N ALA A 349 -5.23 24.59 -22.90
CA ALA A 349 -4.20 23.57 -23.07
C ALA A 349 -4.40 22.42 -22.05
N THR A 350 -4.77 22.76 -20.81
CA THR A 350 -5.04 21.76 -19.76
C THR A 350 -6.25 20.89 -20.10
N SER A 351 -7.34 21.47 -20.62
CA SER A 351 -8.53 20.70 -21.02
C SER A 351 -8.24 19.73 -22.17
N THR A 352 -7.36 20.12 -23.10
CA THR A 352 -6.94 19.26 -24.21
C THR A 352 -6.15 18.05 -23.70
N GLY A 353 -5.23 18.27 -22.75
CA GLY A 353 -4.51 17.17 -22.09
C GLY A 353 -5.43 16.23 -21.32
N LEU A 354 -6.42 16.79 -20.59
CA LEU A 354 -7.39 15.99 -19.84
C LEU A 354 -8.26 15.12 -20.77
N MET A 355 -8.66 15.63 -21.93
CA MET A 355 -9.37 14.84 -22.96
C MET A 355 -8.57 13.62 -23.42
N VAL A 356 -7.25 13.79 -23.66
CA VAL A 356 -6.38 12.68 -24.05
C VAL A 356 -6.30 11.62 -22.95
N VAL A 357 -6.14 12.04 -21.68
CA VAL A 357 -6.10 11.13 -20.53
C VAL A 357 -7.42 10.36 -20.38
N LEU A 358 -8.56 11.01 -20.58
CA LEU A 358 -9.87 10.36 -20.52
C LEU A 358 -10.05 9.30 -21.62
N VAL A 359 -9.67 9.62 -22.87
CA VAL A 359 -9.70 8.64 -23.97
C VAL A 359 -8.80 7.45 -23.66
N PHE A 360 -7.62 7.69 -23.09
CA PHE A 360 -6.71 6.63 -22.67
C PHE A 360 -7.31 5.74 -21.58
N MET A 361 -7.95 6.32 -20.56
CA MET A 361 -8.64 5.57 -19.50
C MET A 361 -9.77 4.69 -20.06
N LEU A 362 -10.59 5.22 -20.98
CA LEU A 362 -11.67 4.44 -21.62
C LEU A 362 -11.11 3.27 -22.46
N THR A 363 -9.98 3.52 -23.13
CA THR A 363 -9.28 2.50 -23.92
C THR A 363 -8.72 1.40 -23.00
N GLN A 364 -8.05 1.76 -21.90
CA GLN A 364 -7.57 0.81 -20.89
C GLN A 364 -8.71 -0.04 -20.31
N GLY A 365 -9.86 0.57 -19.99
CA GLY A 365 -11.04 -0.15 -19.50
C GLY A 365 -11.58 -1.15 -20.52
N SER A 366 -11.59 -0.80 -21.80
CA SER A 366 -12.04 -1.67 -22.89
C SER A 366 -11.07 -2.85 -23.10
N ILE A 367 -9.76 -2.59 -23.08
CA ILE A 367 -8.72 -3.63 -23.14
C ILE A 367 -8.83 -4.57 -21.92
N GLY A 368 -9.07 -4.02 -20.72
CA GLY A 368 -9.28 -4.82 -19.51
C GLY A 368 -10.46 -5.79 -19.62
N LYS A 369 -11.59 -5.34 -20.20
CA LYS A 369 -12.75 -6.22 -20.48
C LYS A 369 -12.40 -7.31 -21.49
N LEU A 370 -11.64 -7.00 -22.53
CA LEU A 370 -11.19 -7.98 -23.51
C LEU A 370 -10.25 -9.02 -22.88
N PHE A 371 -9.30 -8.57 -22.06
CA PHE A 371 -8.41 -9.45 -21.30
C PHE A 371 -9.18 -10.39 -20.37
N ALA A 372 -10.19 -9.87 -19.65
CA ALA A 372 -11.06 -10.69 -18.81
C ALA A 372 -11.80 -11.77 -19.60
N ARG A 373 -12.31 -11.45 -20.80
CA ARG A 373 -12.94 -12.44 -21.70
C ARG A 373 -11.96 -13.53 -22.13
N PHE A 374 -10.74 -13.16 -22.52
CA PHE A 374 -9.72 -14.15 -22.89
C PHE A 374 -9.30 -15.00 -21.69
N ARG A 375 -9.14 -14.40 -20.51
CA ARG A 375 -8.80 -15.12 -19.28
C ARG A 375 -9.90 -16.11 -18.88
N SER A 376 -11.17 -15.74 -19.03
CA SER A 376 -12.30 -16.66 -18.79
C SER A 376 -12.27 -17.85 -19.76
N ARG A 377 -12.04 -17.61 -21.06
CA ARG A 377 -11.93 -18.70 -22.05
C ARG A 377 -10.74 -19.62 -21.77
N ALA A 378 -9.59 -19.06 -21.39
CA ALA A 378 -8.40 -19.81 -21.03
C ALA A 378 -8.60 -20.63 -19.74
N SER A 379 -9.31 -20.08 -18.75
CA SER A 379 -9.71 -20.82 -17.53
C SER A 379 -10.54 -22.04 -17.91
N ARG A 380 -11.60 -21.87 -18.73
CA ARG A 380 -12.46 -22.99 -19.15
C ARG A 380 -11.69 -24.13 -19.82
N ARG A 381 -10.76 -23.80 -20.72
CA ARG A 381 -9.88 -24.80 -21.37
C ARG A 381 -8.95 -25.50 -20.39
N THR A 382 -8.45 -24.76 -19.40
CA THR A 382 -7.60 -25.31 -18.35
C THR A 382 -8.40 -26.26 -17.47
N ASP A 383 -9.64 -25.91 -17.14
CA ASP A 383 -10.56 -26.73 -16.35
C ASP A 383 -10.90 -28.04 -17.09
N GLU A 384 -11.24 -27.97 -18.39
CA GLU A 384 -11.43 -29.15 -19.27
C GLU A 384 -10.21 -30.08 -19.24
N ARG A 385 -8.99 -29.52 -19.35
CA ARG A 385 -7.74 -30.29 -19.32
C ARG A 385 -7.52 -30.96 -17.96
N VAL A 386 -7.73 -30.23 -16.86
CA VAL A 386 -7.55 -30.77 -15.50
C VAL A 386 -8.53 -31.90 -15.25
N GLN A 387 -9.80 -31.74 -15.64
CA GLN A 387 -10.81 -32.79 -15.54
C GLN A 387 -10.41 -34.05 -16.31
N LEU A 388 -10.07 -33.92 -17.60
CA LEU A 388 -9.64 -35.05 -18.43
C LEU A 388 -8.39 -35.74 -17.86
N THR A 389 -7.43 -34.96 -17.34
CA THR A 389 -6.22 -35.53 -16.72
C THR A 389 -6.57 -36.33 -15.47
N SER A 390 -7.52 -35.86 -14.65
CA SER A 390 -8.00 -36.62 -13.49
C SER A 390 -8.70 -37.91 -13.90
N GLU A 391 -9.58 -37.88 -14.91
CA GLU A 391 -10.29 -39.06 -15.43
C GLU A 391 -9.30 -40.11 -15.97
N ILE A 392 -8.23 -39.67 -16.67
CA ILE A 392 -7.14 -40.54 -17.13
C ILE A 392 -6.38 -41.17 -15.96
N MET A 393 -6.08 -40.39 -14.91
CA MET A 393 -5.37 -40.90 -13.74
C MET A 393 -6.20 -41.93 -12.96
N GLU A 394 -7.51 -41.72 -12.84
CA GLU A 394 -8.44 -42.69 -12.25
C GLU A 394 -8.53 -43.98 -13.07
N SER A 395 -8.50 -43.86 -14.41
CA SER A 395 -8.63 -44.98 -15.34
C SER A 395 -7.29 -45.55 -15.85
N ILE A 396 -6.16 -45.17 -15.24
CA ILE A 396 -4.82 -45.41 -15.79
C ILE A 396 -4.50 -46.89 -16.00
N LYS A 397 -5.05 -47.76 -15.16
CA LYS A 397 -4.83 -49.21 -15.23
C LYS A 397 -5.49 -49.82 -16.47
N VAL A 398 -6.70 -49.39 -16.80
CA VAL A 398 -7.44 -49.84 -17.98
C VAL A 398 -6.74 -49.35 -19.25
N ILE A 399 -6.39 -48.07 -19.30
CA ILE A 399 -5.67 -47.46 -20.43
C ILE A 399 -4.37 -48.23 -20.73
N LYS A 400 -3.57 -48.54 -19.70
CA LYS A 400 -2.32 -49.32 -19.85
C LYS A 400 -2.55 -50.78 -20.28
N MET A 401 -3.65 -51.40 -19.85
CA MET A 401 -3.99 -52.78 -20.23
C MET A 401 -4.38 -52.89 -21.71
N TYR A 402 -5.05 -51.87 -22.25
CA TYR A 402 -5.52 -51.83 -23.64
C TYR A 402 -4.59 -51.07 -24.59
N ALA A 403 -3.51 -50.47 -24.08
CA ALA A 403 -2.57 -49.64 -24.84
C ALA A 403 -3.26 -48.51 -25.64
N TRP A 404 -4.21 -47.84 -24.99
CA TRP A 404 -4.95 -46.68 -25.54
C TRP A 404 -4.16 -45.38 -25.47
#